data_AF-A0A1S3GXU3-F1
#
_entry.id   AF-A0A1S3GXU3-F1
#
_cell.length_a   1.000
_cell.length_b   1.000
_cell.length_c   1.000
_cell.angle_alpha   90.00
_cell.angle_beta   90.00
_cell.angle_gamma   90.00
#
_symmetry.space_group_name_H-M   'P 1'
#
loop_
_entity.id
_entity.type
_entity.pdbx_description
1 polymer ?
#
loop_
_entity_poly.entity_id
_entity_poly.type
_entity_poly.pdbx_seq_one_letter_code
_entity_poly.pdbx_strand_id
1 'polypeptide(L)'
;MPQFLSPEAQSLLRMLFKRNPANRLGAGPDGVEEIKRHLFFSTIDWNKLYRREIHPPFKPATGRPEDTFYFDPEFTAKTPK
;
A
#
# COMPACT_ATOMS: atom_id res chain seq x y z
N MET A 1 -8.97 16.68 8.43
CA MET A 1 -8.66 15.81 7.27
C MET A 1 -8.55 16.70 6.05
N PRO A 2 -7.48 16.60 5.24
CA PRO A 2 -7.35 17.42 4.05
C PRO A 2 -8.51 17.23 3.07
N GLN A 3 -8.95 18.32 2.42
CA GLN A 3 -10.13 18.31 1.55
C GLN A 3 -9.92 17.56 0.22
N PHE A 4 -8.67 17.37 -0.21
CA PHE A 4 -8.34 16.65 -1.45
C PHE A 4 -8.49 15.13 -1.35
N LEU A 5 -8.72 14.58 -0.16
CA LEU A 5 -8.92 13.14 0.02
C LEU A 5 -10.38 12.76 -0.28
N SER A 6 -10.57 11.67 -1.05
CA SER A 6 -11.91 11.13 -1.29
C SER A 6 -12.61 10.72 0.03
N PRO A 7 -13.94 10.73 0.10
CA PRO A 7 -14.68 10.32 1.29
C PRO A 7 -14.29 8.92 1.80
N GLU A 8 -14.01 7.98 0.89
CA GLU A 8 -13.62 6.61 1.18
C GLU A 8 -12.21 6.57 1.77
N ALA A 9 -11.26 7.33 1.21
CA ALA A 9 -9.91 7.46 1.77
C ALA A 9 -9.98 8.06 3.18
N GLN A 10 -10.83 9.07 3.36
CA GLN A 10 -11.00 9.68 4.67
C GLN A 10 -11.60 8.72 5.70
N SER A 11 -12.60 7.93 5.30
CA SER A 11 -13.20 6.88 6.13
C SER A 11 -12.15 5.86 6.56
N LEU A 12 -11.38 5.34 5.61
CA LEU A 12 -10.35 4.33 5.86
C LEU A 12 -9.35 4.81 6.91
N LEU A 13 -8.80 6.02 6.73
CA LEU A 13 -7.82 6.60 7.66
C LEU A 13 -8.42 6.79 9.07
N ARG A 14 -9.68 7.25 9.17
CA ARG A 14 -10.36 7.40 10.47
C ARG A 14 -10.55 6.07 11.20
N MET A 15 -10.79 4.98 10.47
CA MET A 15 -11.00 3.66 11.06
C MET A 15 -9.68 2.95 11.39
N LEU A 16 -8.63 3.13 10.58
CA LEU A 16 -7.29 2.60 10.85
C LEU A 16 -6.58 3.34 11.98
N PHE A 17 -6.83 4.65 12.15
CA PHE A 17 -6.16 5.46 13.18
C PHE A 17 -7.00 5.67 14.44
N LYS A 18 -7.87 4.71 14.76
CA LYS A 18 -8.54 4.69 16.08
C LYS A 18 -7.50 4.55 17.18
N ARG A 19 -7.59 5.46 18.16
CA ARG A 19 -6.67 5.53 19.31
C ARG A 19 -6.68 4.24 20.14
N ASN A 20 -7.87 3.70 20.40
CA ASN A 20 -8.01 2.39 21.03
C ASN A 20 -7.77 1.29 19.97
N PRO A 21 -6.75 0.43 20.11
CA PRO A 21 -6.47 -0.65 19.17
C PRO A 21 -7.65 -1.62 18.99
N ALA A 22 -8.44 -1.88 20.04
CA ALA A 22 -9.60 -2.77 19.97
C ALA A 22 -10.71 -2.25 19.04
N ASN A 23 -10.75 -0.94 18.79
CA ASN A 23 -11.73 -0.30 17.91
C ASN A 23 -11.17 -0.05 16.49
N ARG A 24 -9.92 -0.44 16.23
CA ARG A 24 -9.28 -0.22 14.94
C ARG A 24 -9.85 -1.18 13.90
N LEU A 25 -10.03 -0.70 12.67
CA LEU A 25 -10.40 -1.57 11.54
C LEU A 25 -9.43 -2.75 11.44
N GLY A 26 -9.98 -3.96 11.42
CA GLY A 26 -9.22 -5.20 11.38
C GLY A 26 -8.74 -5.72 12.75
N ALA A 27 -9.20 -5.13 13.86
CA ALA A 27 -9.03 -5.69 15.20
C ALA A 27 -10.17 -6.66 15.59
N GLY A 28 -11.24 -6.72 14.80
CA GLY A 28 -12.35 -7.65 14.98
C GLY A 28 -11.98 -9.10 14.61
N PRO A 29 -12.90 -10.05 14.82
CA PRO A 29 -12.68 -11.48 14.55
C PRO A 29 -12.34 -11.78 13.09
N ASP A 30 -12.82 -10.94 12.17
CA ASP A 30 -12.56 -11.07 10.72
C ASP A 30 -11.19 -10.50 10.30
N GLY A 31 -10.51 -9.78 11.20
CA GLY A 31 -9.17 -9.27 10.99
C GLY A 31 -8.98 -8.53 9.67
N VAL A 32 -8.02 -8.98 8.87
CA VAL A 32 -7.67 -8.37 7.58
C VAL A 32 -8.83 -8.35 6.58
N GLU A 33 -9.81 -9.25 6.69
CA GLU A 33 -10.94 -9.29 5.76
C GLU A 33 -11.85 -8.05 5.92
N GLU A 34 -11.91 -7.45 7.12
CA GLU A 34 -12.57 -6.16 7.29
C GLU A 34 -11.88 -5.04 6.50
N ILE A 35 -10.55 -5.04 6.47
CA ILE A 35 -9.76 -4.07 5.73
C ILE A 35 -10.00 -4.26 4.23
N LYS A 36 -9.93 -5.49 3.73
CA LYS A 36 -10.14 -5.82 2.32
C LYS A 36 -11.53 -5.44 1.80
N ARG A 37 -12.56 -5.54 2.65
CA ARG A 37 -13.95 -5.19 2.33
C ARG A 37 -14.26 -3.69 2.42
N HIS A 38 -13.36 -2.86 2.96
CA HIS A 38 -13.61 -1.43 3.07
C HIS A 38 -13.77 -0.79 1.68
N LEU A 39 -14.72 0.15 1.54
CA LEU A 39 -15.13 0.74 0.25
C LEU A 39 -13.98 1.37 -0.54
N PHE A 40 -12.96 1.88 0.15
CA PHE A 40 -11.72 2.40 -0.47
C PHE A 40 -11.03 1.37 -1.38
N PHE A 41 -11.14 0.07 -1.07
CA PHE A 41 -10.55 -1.01 -1.85
C PHE A 41 -11.56 -1.74 -2.74
N SER A 42 -12.76 -1.19 -2.96
CA SER A 42 -13.82 -1.84 -3.74
C SER A 42 -13.44 -2.16 -5.20
N THR A 43 -12.44 -1.48 -5.75
CA THR A 43 -11.92 -1.70 -7.10
C THR A 43 -10.84 -2.78 -7.18
N ILE A 44 -10.38 -3.31 -6.04
CA ILE A 44 -9.31 -4.31 -6.00
C ILE A 44 -9.90 -5.72 -6.05
N ASP A 45 -9.56 -6.47 -7.09
CA ASP A 45 -9.66 -7.92 -7.09
C ASP A 45 -8.45 -8.51 -6.36
N TRP A 46 -8.63 -8.87 -5.08
CA TRP A 46 -7.56 -9.37 -4.23
C TRP A 46 -6.91 -10.66 -4.74
N ASN A 47 -7.68 -11.50 -5.46
CA ASN A 47 -7.15 -12.74 -6.02
C ASN A 47 -6.27 -12.46 -7.24
N LYS A 48 -6.68 -11.54 -8.12
CA LYS A 48 -5.84 -11.08 -9.23
C LYS A 48 -4.59 -10.37 -8.74
N LEU A 49 -4.71 -9.54 -7.70
CA LEU A 49 -3.55 -8.88 -7.08
C LEU A 49 -2.54 -9.92 -6.57
N TYR A 50 -3.01 -10.93 -5.85
CA TYR A 50 -2.18 -12.00 -5.32
C TYR A 50 -1.45 -12.79 -6.43
N ARG A 51 -2.15 -13.09 -7.53
CA ARG A 51 -1.58 -13.76 -8.71
C ARG A 51 -0.75 -12.83 -9.62
N ARG A 52 -0.56 -11.56 -9.24
CA ARG A 52 0.17 -10.54 -10.02
C ARG A 52 -0.42 -10.28 -11.41
N GLU A 53 -1.74 -10.37 -11.52
CA GLU A 53 -2.50 -10.16 -12.77
C GLU A 53 -2.99 -8.71 -12.93
N ILE A 54 -2.85 -7.87 -11.90
CA ILE A 54 -3.16 -6.44 -11.96
C ILE A 54 -1.93 -5.69 -12.48
N HIS A 55 -2.11 -4.87 -13.52
CA HIS A 55 -1.04 -4.01 -14.01
C HIS A 55 -0.68 -2.97 -12.94
N PRO A 56 0.60 -2.86 -12.54
CA PRO A 56 1.01 -1.88 -11.54
C PRO A 56 0.86 -0.46 -12.13
N PRO A 57 0.44 0.54 -11.33
CA PRO A 57 0.30 1.92 -11.80
C PRO A 57 1.63 2.58 -12.15
N PHE A 58 2.74 2.01 -11.68
CA PHE A 58 4.09 2.48 -11.95
C PHE A 58 4.99 1.27 -12.22
N LYS A 59 5.72 1.34 -13.34
CA LYS A 59 6.79 0.39 -13.66
C LYS A 59 8.13 1.15 -13.57
N PRO A 60 9.02 0.79 -12.63
CA PRO A 60 10.33 1.41 -12.53
C PRO A 60 11.09 1.34 -13.85
N ALA A 61 11.67 2.46 -14.28
CA ALA A 61 12.57 2.52 -15.42
C ALA A 61 13.89 1.86 -15.02
N THR A 62 14.05 0.59 -15.35
CA THR A 62 15.30 -0.16 -15.22
C THR A 62 15.70 -0.57 -16.62
N GLY A 63 16.92 -0.21 -17.03
CA GLY A 63 17.47 -0.54 -18.33
C GLY A 63 18.32 -1.80 -18.24
N ARG A 64 19.24 -1.85 -17.28
CA ARG A 64 20.17 -2.95 -17.05
C ARG A 64 19.96 -3.61 -15.68
N PRO A 65 20.34 -4.89 -15.53
CA PRO A 65 20.27 -5.60 -14.24
C PRO A 65 21.01 -4.90 -13.10
N GLU A 66 22.08 -4.16 -13.41
CA GLU A 66 22.91 -3.43 -12.46
C GLU A 66 22.45 -2.00 -12.14
N ASP A 67 21.34 -1.52 -12.74
CA ASP A 67 20.89 -0.15 -12.55
C ASP A 67 20.42 0.11 -11.11
N THR A 68 20.95 1.18 -10.49
CA THR A 68 20.63 1.54 -9.11
C THR A 68 19.83 2.84 -8.96
N PHE A 69 19.07 3.25 -9.98
CA PHE A 69 18.39 4.56 -10.03
C PHE A 69 17.43 4.84 -8.87
N TYR A 70 16.82 3.80 -8.30
CA TYR A 70 15.87 3.89 -7.20
C TYR A 70 16.51 3.63 -5.82
N PHE A 71 17.84 3.55 -5.77
CA PHE A 71 18.61 3.41 -4.55
C PHE A 71 19.41 4.69 -4.30
N ASP A 72 19.58 5.06 -3.03
CA ASP A 72 20.31 6.27 -2.69
C ASP A 72 21.80 6.14 -3.07
N PRO A 73 22.37 7.12 -3.79
CA PRO A 73 23.81 7.19 -4.09
C PRO A 73 24.72 7.04 -2.88
N GLU A 74 24.27 7.40 -1.67
CA GLU A 74 25.02 7.19 -0.43
C GLU A 74 25.45 5.73 -0.25
N PHE A 75 24.66 4.77 -0.74
CA PHE A 75 24.97 3.34 -0.63
C PHE A 75 25.61 2.78 -1.90
N THR A 76 25.16 3.22 -3.08
CA THR A 76 25.58 2.62 -4.35
C THR A 76 26.95 3.11 -4.85
N ALA A 77 27.42 4.26 -4.37
CA ALA A 77 28.76 4.78 -4.67
C ALA A 77 29.86 4.19 -3.79
N LYS A 78 29.51 3.42 -2.75
CA LYS A 78 30.48 2.76 -1.87
C LYS A 78 31.04 1.51 -2.55
N THR A 79 32.34 1.25 -2.41
CA THR A 79 32.95 0.00 -2.86
C THR A 79 32.32 -1.18 -2.11
N PRO A 80 31.72 -2.17 -2.80
CA PRO A 80 31.20 -3.37 -2.16
C PRO A 80 32.30 -4.10 -1.38
N LYS A 81 31.98 -4.61 -0.19
CA LYS A 81 32.88 -5.44 0.61
C LYS A 81 32.82 -6.90 0.18
#